data_AF-A0A420XX25-F1
#
_entry.id   AF-A0A420XX25-F1
#
_cell.length_a   1.000
_cell.length_b   1.000
_cell.length_c   1.000
_cell.angle_alpha   90.00
_cell.angle_beta   90.00
_cell.angle_gamma   90.00
#
_symmetry.space_group_name_H-M   'P 1'
#
loop_
_entity.id
_entity.type
_entity.pdbx_description
1 polymer ?
#
loop_
_entity_poly.entity_id
_entity_poly.type
_entity_poly.pdbx_seq_one_letter_code
_entity_poly.pdbx_strand_id
1 'polypeptide(L)'
;MDEDLTLPIPPTSSSTVPAPPIPPNPEKDALLHQLAATLHSLRIRTRNQNDGSLQGLQAQRTAMLSALEALKSDLASLSSLSAMLSSNTQILQSSLRQADTVIESSSKLEPPAIDELLVAPTVVGNQLYDLVAEERALGDAIFVLGRAVERGKVAPGTFAKMTRSLAREWFLKKALVKKIGKGMGLAP
;
A
#
# COMPACT_ATOMS: atom_id res chain seq x y z
N MET A 1 -91.50 68.73 -33.76
CA MET A 1 -91.82 70.12 -33.43
C MET A 1 -90.60 70.74 -32.76
N ASP A 2 -89.42 70.58 -33.37
CA ASP A 2 -88.94 71.26 -34.60
C ASP A 2 -88.08 72.43 -34.12
N GLU A 3 -86.77 72.38 -34.39
CA GLU A 3 -86.11 73.19 -35.43
C GLU A 3 -86.19 74.68 -35.09
N ASP A 4 -85.22 75.53 -35.29
CA ASP A 4 -83.88 75.54 -35.86
C ASP A 4 -83.48 77.01 -35.68
N LEU A 5 -82.22 77.37 -35.93
CA LEU A 5 -81.95 78.27 -37.06
C LEU A 5 -80.46 78.47 -37.22
N THR A 6 -80.06 78.22 -38.45
CA THR A 6 -78.75 78.32 -39.05
C THR A 6 -78.51 79.72 -39.64
N LEU A 7 -77.32 79.88 -40.23
CA LEU A 7 -76.93 80.82 -41.31
C LEU A 7 -76.18 82.11 -40.87
N PRO A 8 -75.36 82.76 -41.74
CA PRO A 8 -74.11 82.29 -42.38
C PRO A 8 -72.97 83.37 -42.49
N ILE A 9 -71.69 82.93 -42.56
CA ILE A 9 -70.44 83.31 -43.32
C ILE A 9 -70.43 84.65 -44.17
N PRO A 10 -69.32 85.35 -44.62
CA PRO A 10 -67.87 85.02 -44.79
C PRO A 10 -66.85 86.25 -44.73
N PRO A 11 -65.82 86.47 -45.60
CA PRO A 11 -64.38 86.20 -45.40
C PRO A 11 -63.38 87.39 -45.62
N THR A 12 -62.08 87.21 -45.32
CA THR A 12 -60.85 87.54 -46.11
C THR A 12 -59.60 87.95 -45.28
N SER A 13 -58.58 87.09 -45.36
CA SER A 13 -57.15 87.32 -45.64
C SER A 13 -56.34 88.45 -44.94
N SER A 14 -55.37 88.07 -44.09
CA SER A 14 -53.99 88.60 -44.15
C SER A 14 -52.99 87.85 -43.24
N SER A 15 -51.77 87.70 -43.76
CA SER A 15 -50.48 87.48 -43.08
C SER A 15 -50.09 86.08 -42.59
N THR A 16 -49.17 85.48 -43.34
CA THR A 16 -48.20 84.46 -42.95
C THR A 16 -47.25 84.93 -41.84
N VAL A 17 -47.37 84.36 -40.64
CA VAL A 17 -46.24 83.93 -39.79
C VAL A 17 -46.76 82.75 -38.95
N PRO A 18 -46.25 81.50 -39.08
CA PRO A 18 -46.53 80.46 -38.10
C PRO A 18 -45.91 80.91 -36.78
N ALA A 19 -46.74 81.08 -35.76
CA ALA A 19 -46.30 81.49 -34.44
C ALA A 19 -45.13 80.60 -33.96
N PRO A 20 -44.08 81.18 -33.34
CA PRO A 20 -42.97 80.41 -32.82
C PRO A 20 -43.49 79.31 -31.89
N PRO A 21 -42.92 78.10 -31.94
CA PRO A 21 -43.38 76.98 -31.13
C PRO A 21 -43.43 77.43 -29.67
N ILE A 22 -44.57 77.18 -29.04
CA ILE A 22 -44.86 77.54 -27.65
C ILE A 22 -43.65 77.11 -26.80
N PRO A 23 -43.02 78.02 -26.05
CA PRO A 23 -41.86 77.66 -25.25
C PRO A 23 -42.27 76.54 -24.28
N PRO A 24 -41.52 75.43 -24.26
CA PRO A 24 -41.84 74.32 -23.38
C PRO A 24 -41.88 74.83 -21.95
N ASN A 25 -42.92 74.43 -21.20
CA ASN A 25 -43.04 74.82 -19.81
C ASN A 25 -41.86 74.19 -19.04
N PRO A 26 -40.87 74.99 -18.60
CA PRO A 26 -39.59 74.47 -18.10
C PRO A 26 -39.76 73.62 -16.84
N GLU A 27 -40.81 73.87 -16.06
CA GLU A 27 -41.11 73.11 -14.84
C GLU A 27 -41.61 71.70 -15.14
N LYS A 28 -42.40 71.52 -16.21
CA LYS A 28 -42.91 70.21 -16.62
C LYS A 28 -41.79 69.32 -17.15
N ASP A 29 -40.90 69.88 -17.96
CA ASP A 29 -39.76 69.14 -18.52
C ASP A 29 -38.72 68.82 -17.44
N ALA A 30 -38.52 69.72 -16.46
CA ALA A 30 -37.69 69.44 -15.29
C ALA A 30 -38.23 68.26 -14.47
N LEU A 31 -39.54 68.20 -14.21
CA LEU A 31 -40.18 67.10 -13.49
C LEU A 31 -40.10 65.78 -14.26
N LEU A 32 -40.33 65.80 -15.58
CA LEU A 32 -40.21 64.61 -16.42
C LEU A 32 -38.76 64.09 -16.47
N HIS A 33 -37.76 64.97 -16.54
CA HIS A 33 -36.36 64.58 -16.45
C HIS A 33 -36.02 64.00 -15.07
N GLN A 34 -36.52 64.59 -13.99
CA GLN A 34 -36.28 64.08 -12.63
C GLN A 34 -36.93 62.70 -12.44
N LEU A 35 -38.15 62.49 -12.93
CA LEU A 35 -38.80 61.18 -12.90
C LEU A 35 -38.06 60.15 -13.76
N ALA A 36 -37.65 60.53 -14.96
CA ALA A 36 -36.86 59.65 -15.83
C ALA A 36 -35.52 59.26 -15.17
N ALA A 37 -34.82 60.22 -14.57
CA ALA A 37 -33.55 59.99 -13.89
C ALA A 37 -33.71 59.08 -12.64
N THR A 38 -34.77 59.28 -11.85
CA THR A 38 -35.05 58.45 -10.67
C THR A 38 -35.47 57.02 -11.04
N LEU A 39 -36.32 56.85 -12.07
CA LEU A 39 -36.66 55.52 -12.59
C LEU A 39 -35.43 54.82 -13.19
N HIS A 40 -34.57 55.57 -13.88
CA HIS A 40 -33.33 55.03 -14.45
C HIS A 40 -32.37 54.57 -13.34
N SER A 41 -32.16 55.37 -12.30
CA SER A 41 -31.28 54.99 -11.18
C SER A 41 -31.82 53.80 -10.40
N LEU A 42 -33.13 53.71 -10.18
CA LEU A 42 -33.79 52.58 -9.52
C LEU A 42 -33.67 51.29 -10.36
N ARG A 43 -33.82 51.40 -11.69
CA ARG A 43 -33.59 50.28 -12.63
C ARG A 43 -32.15 49.79 -12.57
N ILE A 44 -31.16 50.69 -12.64
CA ILE A 44 -29.74 50.32 -12.56
C ILE A 44 -29.44 49.65 -11.22
N ARG A 45 -29.93 50.20 -10.10
CA ARG A 45 -29.74 49.61 -8.78
C ARG A 45 -30.30 48.19 -8.71
N THR A 46 -31.52 47.98 -9.20
CA THR A 46 -32.17 46.66 -9.21
C THR A 46 -31.43 45.68 -10.11
N ARG A 47 -30.98 46.13 -11.29
CA ARG A 47 -30.17 45.32 -12.20
C ARG A 47 -28.86 44.88 -11.53
N ASN A 48 -28.13 45.80 -10.91
CA ASN A 48 -26.88 45.50 -10.22
C ASN A 48 -27.09 44.53 -9.05
N GLN A 49 -28.20 44.67 -8.31
CA GLN A 49 -28.58 43.73 -7.24
C GLN A 49 -28.90 42.33 -7.78
N ASN A 50 -29.60 42.25 -8.92
CA ASN A 50 -29.89 40.98 -9.57
C ASN A 50 -28.64 40.33 -10.16
N ASP A 51 -27.77 41.10 -10.82
CA ASP A 51 -26.53 40.62 -11.42
C ASP A 51 -25.58 40.05 -10.34
N GLY A 52 -25.47 40.72 -9.18
CA GLY A 52 -24.71 40.20 -8.04
C GLY A 52 -25.30 38.91 -7.46
N SER A 53 -26.63 38.82 -7.36
CA SER A 53 -27.33 37.62 -6.88
C SER A 53 -27.16 36.43 -7.85
N LEU A 54 -27.24 36.69 -9.16
CA LEU A 54 -27.02 35.68 -10.20
C LEU A 54 -25.60 35.15 -10.18
N GLN A 55 -24.60 36.03 -10.04
CA GLN A 55 -23.20 35.62 -9.94
C GLN A 55 -22.96 34.73 -8.71
N GLY A 56 -23.57 35.08 -7.56
CA GLY A 56 -23.51 34.26 -6.35
C GLY A 56 -24.13 32.87 -6.54
N LEU A 57 -25.32 32.80 -7.16
CA LEU A 57 -25.98 31.53 -7.47
C LEU A 57 -25.18 30.67 -8.47
N GLN A 58 -24.54 31.29 -9.46
CA GLN A 58 -23.66 30.60 -10.40
C GLN A 58 -22.44 30.01 -9.70
N ALA A 59 -21.77 30.78 -8.83
CA ALA A 59 -20.64 30.30 -8.04
C ALA A 59 -21.04 29.16 -7.08
N GLN A 60 -22.23 29.24 -6.49
CA GLN A 60 -22.75 28.15 -5.66
C GLN A 60 -23.03 26.89 -6.49
N ARG A 61 -23.62 27.04 -7.68
CA ARG A 61 -23.85 25.91 -8.60
C ARG A 61 -22.55 25.25 -9.02
N THR A 62 -21.52 26.02 -9.38
CA THR A 62 -20.22 25.44 -9.76
C THR A 62 -19.56 24.75 -8.58
N ALA A 63 -19.60 25.32 -7.38
CA ALA A 63 -19.12 24.69 -6.15
C ALA A 63 -19.86 23.38 -5.82
N MET A 64 -21.20 23.35 -6.00
CA MET A 64 -22.00 22.14 -5.82
C MET A 64 -21.63 21.05 -6.84
N LEU A 65 -21.41 21.41 -8.10
CA LEU A 65 -20.99 20.47 -9.13
C LEU A 65 -19.58 19.93 -8.88
N SER A 66 -18.64 20.77 -8.44
CA SER A 66 -17.30 20.29 -8.09
C SER A 66 -17.30 19.40 -6.86
N ALA A 67 -18.11 19.73 -5.84
CA ALA A 67 -18.27 18.90 -4.64
C ALA A 67 -18.87 17.54 -5.00
N LEU A 68 -19.85 17.50 -5.90
CA LEU A 68 -20.43 16.25 -6.39
C LEU A 68 -19.38 15.37 -7.09
N GLU A 69 -18.52 15.97 -7.91
CA GLU A 69 -17.45 15.23 -8.59
C GLU A 69 -16.40 14.70 -7.60
N ALA A 70 -16.01 15.51 -6.62
CA ALA A 70 -15.11 15.07 -5.54
C ALA A 70 -15.70 13.90 -4.73
N LEU A 71 -16.99 13.96 -4.39
CA LEU A 71 -17.67 12.87 -3.68
C LEU A 71 -17.72 11.58 -4.51
N LYS A 72 -17.88 11.67 -5.83
CA LYS A 72 -17.81 10.51 -6.71
C LYS A 72 -16.41 9.90 -6.75
N SER A 73 -15.36 10.71 -6.83
CA SER A 73 -13.99 10.20 -6.79
C SER A 73 -13.65 9.58 -5.42
N ASP A 74 -14.16 10.16 -4.33
CA ASP A 74 -13.96 9.64 -2.99
C ASP A 74 -14.67 8.29 -2.79
N LEU A 75 -15.88 8.14 -3.32
CA LEU A 75 -16.59 6.86 -3.29
C LEU A 75 -15.84 5.79 -4.10
N ALA A 76 -15.30 6.14 -5.26
CA ALA A 76 -14.49 5.23 -6.06
C ALA A 76 -13.19 4.81 -5.31
N SER A 77 -12.52 5.75 -4.65
CA SER A 77 -11.31 5.45 -3.87
C SER A 77 -11.61 4.58 -2.64
N LEU A 78 -12.70 4.86 -1.92
CA LEU A 78 -13.16 4.05 -0.78
C LEU A 78 -13.54 2.63 -1.18
N SER A 79 -14.23 2.46 -2.32
CA SER A 79 -14.60 1.12 -2.81
C SER A 79 -13.37 0.29 -3.21
N SER A 80 -12.39 0.93 -3.86
CA SER A 80 -11.10 0.31 -4.18
C SER A 80 -10.33 -0.08 -2.91
N LEU A 81 -10.25 0.83 -1.92
CA LEU A 81 -9.60 0.57 -0.63
C LEU A 81 -10.27 -0.59 0.11
N SER A 82 -11.61 -0.62 0.14
CA SER A 82 -12.37 -1.70 0.75
C SER A 82 -12.07 -3.05 0.08
N ALA A 83 -11.98 -3.09 -1.25
CA ALA A 83 -11.64 -4.31 -1.98
C ALA A 83 -10.21 -4.78 -1.65
N MET A 84 -9.25 -3.87 -1.58
CA MET A 84 -7.87 -4.16 -1.18
C MET A 84 -7.80 -4.70 0.26
N LEU A 85 -8.49 -4.06 1.21
CA LEU A 85 -8.53 -4.52 2.60
C LEU A 85 -9.17 -5.90 2.74
N SER A 86 -10.26 -6.17 2.00
CA SER A 86 -10.90 -7.48 1.97
C SER A 86 -9.94 -8.56 1.44
N SER A 87 -9.24 -8.28 0.34
CA SER A 87 -8.24 -9.19 -0.24
C SER A 87 -7.09 -9.46 0.73
N ASN A 88 -6.50 -8.41 1.31
CA ASN A 88 -5.42 -8.54 2.29
C ASN A 88 -5.86 -9.34 3.53
N THR A 89 -7.08 -9.10 4.01
CA THR A 89 -7.64 -9.86 5.14
C THR A 89 -7.76 -11.34 4.80
N GLN A 90 -8.23 -11.68 3.60
CA GLN A 90 -8.34 -13.06 3.16
C GLN A 90 -6.96 -13.74 3.02
N ILE A 91 -5.96 -13.02 2.50
CA ILE A 91 -4.57 -13.51 2.39
C ILE A 91 -3.98 -13.76 3.78
N LEU A 92 -4.18 -12.83 4.72
CA LEU A 92 -3.68 -12.98 6.09
C LEU A 92 -4.35 -14.14 6.80
N GLN A 93 -5.67 -14.31 6.65
CA GLN A 93 -6.40 -15.43 7.23
C GLN A 93 -5.95 -16.78 6.65
N SER A 94 -5.68 -16.85 5.34
CA SER A 94 -5.19 -18.09 4.72
C SER A 94 -3.76 -18.42 5.15
N SER A 95 -2.89 -17.42 5.22
CA SER A 95 -1.51 -17.56 5.73
C SER A 95 -1.49 -18.01 7.19
N LEU A 96 -2.34 -17.43 8.04
CA LEU A 96 -2.47 -17.85 9.44
C LEU A 96 -2.87 -19.32 9.54
N ARG A 97 -3.88 -19.75 8.79
CA ARG A 97 -4.32 -21.16 8.79
C ARG A 97 -3.22 -22.11 8.29
N GLN A 98 -2.45 -21.71 7.29
CA GLN A 98 -1.31 -22.49 6.80
C GLN A 98 -0.23 -22.59 7.88
N ALA A 99 0.10 -21.49 8.55
CA ALA A 99 1.05 -21.47 9.65
C ALA A 99 0.58 -22.38 10.81
N ASP A 100 -0.69 -22.30 11.20
CA ASP A 100 -1.27 -23.18 12.23
C ASP A 100 -1.17 -24.66 11.83
N THR A 101 -1.41 -24.98 10.56
CA THR A 101 -1.27 -26.36 10.05
C THR A 101 0.19 -26.83 10.11
N VAL A 102 1.16 -25.96 9.81
CA VAL A 102 2.60 -26.28 9.91
C VAL A 102 3.02 -26.44 11.37
N ILE A 103 2.49 -25.61 12.28
CA ILE A 103 2.75 -25.73 13.72
C ILE A 103 2.16 -27.03 14.27
N GLU A 104 0.91 -27.34 13.93
CA GLU A 104 0.25 -28.56 14.40
C GLU A 104 0.96 -29.82 13.85
N SER A 105 1.33 -29.82 12.56
CA SER A 105 2.09 -30.93 11.98
C SER A 105 3.47 -31.07 12.63
N SER A 106 4.24 -29.99 12.77
CA SER A 106 5.56 -30.04 13.41
C SER A 106 5.51 -30.45 14.89
N SER A 107 4.46 -30.06 15.63
CA SER A 107 4.29 -30.46 17.03
C SER A 107 4.09 -31.97 17.22
N LYS A 108 3.64 -32.69 16.18
CA LYS A 108 3.44 -34.14 16.18
C LYS A 108 4.68 -34.92 15.75
N LEU A 109 5.70 -34.25 15.21
CA LEU A 109 6.95 -34.89 14.82
C LEU A 109 7.85 -35.01 16.06
N GLU A 110 8.30 -36.23 16.37
CA GLU A 110 9.40 -36.40 17.31
C GLU A 110 10.69 -35.80 16.70
N PRO A 111 11.52 -35.13 17.51
CA PRO A 111 12.79 -34.61 17.05
C PRO A 111 13.68 -35.78 16.57
N PRO A 112 14.13 -35.79 15.31
CA PRO A 112 14.99 -36.86 14.81
C PRO A 112 16.32 -36.85 15.54
N ALA A 113 16.94 -38.02 15.67
CA ALA A 113 18.28 -38.13 16.22
C ALA A 113 19.25 -37.30 15.37
N ILE A 114 20.12 -36.52 16.02
CA ILE A 114 21.07 -35.61 15.33
C ILE A 114 21.96 -36.38 14.36
N ASP A 115 22.35 -37.60 14.72
CA ASP A 115 23.20 -38.47 13.91
C ASP A 115 22.49 -38.97 12.63
N GLU A 116 21.16 -38.96 12.59
CA GLU A 116 20.37 -39.32 11.40
C GLU A 116 20.13 -38.12 10.48
N LEU A 117 20.28 -36.89 10.97
CA LEU A 117 20.13 -35.67 10.18
C LEU A 117 21.39 -35.36 9.35
N LEU A 118 22.58 -35.62 9.92
CA LEU A 118 23.86 -35.26 9.32
C LEU A 118 24.58 -36.50 8.79
N VAL A 119 24.00 -37.06 7.74
CA VAL A 119 24.51 -38.24 7.04
C VAL A 119 25.31 -37.80 5.81
N ALA A 120 26.42 -38.47 5.53
CA ALA A 120 27.19 -38.23 4.32
C ALA A 120 26.37 -38.59 3.07
N PRO A 121 26.62 -37.92 1.92
CA PRO A 121 25.87 -38.17 0.68
C PRO A 121 25.99 -39.61 0.13
N THR A 122 26.96 -40.39 0.61
CA THR A 122 27.20 -41.78 0.17
C THR A 122 27.39 -42.69 1.37
N VAL A 123 27.01 -43.97 1.23
CA VAL A 123 27.21 -45.00 2.27
C VAL A 123 28.68 -45.12 2.67
N VAL A 124 29.59 -45.01 1.70
CA VAL A 124 31.04 -45.05 1.93
C VAL A 124 31.52 -43.80 2.68
N GLY A 125 30.89 -42.65 2.48
CA GLY A 125 31.14 -41.44 3.26
C GLY A 125 30.75 -41.58 4.73
N ASN A 126 29.64 -42.25 5.04
CA ASN A 126 29.26 -42.55 6.43
C ASN A 126 30.28 -43.47 7.08
N GLN A 127 30.66 -44.54 6.36
CA GLN A 127 31.70 -45.45 6.83
C GLN A 127 33.01 -44.70 7.10
N LEU A 128 33.38 -43.73 6.26
CA LEU A 128 34.57 -42.92 6.48
C LEU A 128 34.47 -42.08 7.77
N TYR A 129 33.31 -41.45 8.03
CA TYR A 129 33.08 -40.70 9.27
C TYR A 129 33.25 -41.58 10.50
N ASP A 130 32.58 -42.73 10.54
CA ASP A 130 32.65 -43.67 11.66
C ASP A 130 34.08 -44.16 11.88
N LEU A 131 34.77 -44.55 10.79
CA LEU A 131 36.14 -45.06 10.87
C LEU A 131 37.14 -44.02 11.35
N VAL A 132 36.98 -42.75 10.97
CA VAL A 132 37.84 -41.66 11.45
C VAL A 132 37.56 -41.37 12.94
N ALA A 133 36.30 -41.36 13.35
CA ALA A 133 35.92 -41.19 14.75
C ALA A 133 36.48 -42.32 15.62
N GLU A 134 36.34 -43.57 15.20
CA GLU A 134 36.91 -44.74 15.86
C GLU A 134 38.45 -44.71 15.89
N GLU A 135 39.11 -44.33 14.79
CA GLU A 135 40.58 -44.20 14.72
C GLU A 135 41.10 -43.20 15.74
N ARG A 136 40.40 -42.07 15.92
CA ARG A 136 40.75 -41.07 16.91
C ARG A 136 40.47 -41.55 18.34
N ALA A 137 39.31 -42.17 18.56
CA ALA A 137 38.92 -42.70 19.87
C ALA A 137 39.89 -43.79 20.36
N LEU A 138 40.38 -44.66 19.48
CA LEU A 138 41.38 -45.67 19.81
C LEU A 138 42.71 -45.04 20.24
N GLY A 139 43.15 -43.98 19.56
CA GLY A 139 44.35 -43.21 19.94
C GLY A 139 44.22 -42.60 21.34
N ASP A 140 43.06 -42.00 21.63
CA ASP A 140 42.78 -41.41 22.94
C ASP A 140 42.65 -42.48 24.04
N ALA A 141 42.06 -43.64 23.73
CA ALA A 141 41.99 -44.78 24.65
C ALA A 141 43.38 -45.30 25.04
N ILE A 142 44.30 -45.45 24.07
CA ILE A 142 45.69 -45.84 24.34
C ILE A 142 46.40 -44.78 25.22
N PHE A 143 46.18 -43.50 24.93
CA PHE A 143 46.74 -42.40 25.71
C PHE A 143 46.27 -42.42 27.17
N VAL A 144 44.96 -42.58 27.40
CA VAL A 144 44.38 -42.69 28.75
C VAL A 144 44.87 -43.95 29.46
N LEU A 145 45.03 -45.06 28.74
CA LEU A 145 45.56 -46.30 29.30
C LEU A 145 47.02 -46.15 29.75
N GLY A 146 47.86 -45.45 28.99
CA GLY A 146 49.23 -45.11 29.39
C GLY A 146 49.25 -44.33 30.72
N ARG A 147 48.40 -43.31 30.81
CA ARG A 147 48.17 -42.53 32.04
C ARG A 147 47.66 -43.36 33.21
N ALA A 148 46.92 -44.44 32.98
CA ALA A 148 46.42 -45.34 34.03
C ALA A 148 47.54 -46.23 34.61
N VAL A 149 48.49 -46.65 33.78
CA VAL A 149 49.66 -47.44 34.21
C VAL A 149 50.63 -46.61 35.02
N GLU A 150 50.90 -45.37 34.58
CA GLU A 150 51.75 -44.42 35.32
C GLU A 150 51.22 -44.17 36.74
N ARG A 151 49.88 -44.21 36.91
CA ARG A 151 49.20 -44.06 38.21
C ARG A 151 49.05 -45.39 38.99
N GLY A 152 49.60 -46.49 38.48
CA GLY A 152 49.49 -47.81 39.11
C GLY A 152 48.09 -48.42 39.13
N LYS A 153 47.13 -47.89 38.35
CA LYS A 153 45.75 -48.42 38.28
C LYS A 153 45.64 -49.69 37.43
N VAL A 154 46.58 -49.89 36.52
CA VAL A 154 46.64 -51.05 35.61
C VAL A 154 48.03 -51.67 35.70
N ALA A 155 48.10 -53.01 35.82
CA ALA A 155 49.36 -53.73 35.83
C ALA A 155 50.07 -53.64 34.46
N PRO A 156 51.42 -53.51 34.42
CA PRO A 156 52.18 -53.39 33.17
C PRO A 156 51.94 -54.54 32.18
N GLY A 157 51.75 -55.77 32.67
CA GLY A 157 51.45 -56.93 31.83
C GLY A 157 50.08 -56.82 31.13
N THR A 158 49.07 -56.26 31.81
CA THR A 158 47.73 -56.05 31.25
C THR A 158 47.74 -54.90 30.25
N PHE A 159 48.49 -53.83 30.53
CA PHE A 159 48.72 -52.73 29.60
C PHE A 159 49.33 -53.21 28.28
N ALA A 160 50.43 -53.95 28.34
CA ALA A 160 51.11 -54.43 27.15
C ALA A 160 50.19 -55.30 26.26
N LYS A 161 49.28 -56.08 26.87
CA LYS A 161 48.28 -56.88 26.15
C LYS A 161 47.21 -55.98 25.50
N MET A 162 46.62 -55.07 26.27
CA MET A 162 45.51 -54.23 25.79
C MET A 162 45.97 -53.22 24.74
N THR A 163 47.10 -52.54 24.97
CA THR A 163 47.69 -51.60 24.00
C THR A 163 48.02 -52.28 22.69
N ARG A 164 48.51 -53.53 22.70
CA ARG A 164 48.78 -54.27 21.46
C ARG A 164 47.49 -54.58 20.69
N SER A 165 46.40 -54.94 21.38
CA SER A 165 45.09 -55.17 20.74
C SER A 165 44.54 -53.89 20.12
N LEU A 166 44.50 -52.81 20.90
CA LEU A 166 44.02 -51.50 20.44
C LEU A 166 44.87 -50.93 19.30
N ALA A 167 46.20 -51.06 19.38
CA ALA A 167 47.10 -50.59 18.33
C ALA A 167 46.93 -51.38 17.02
N ARG A 168 46.64 -52.68 17.11
CA ARG A 168 46.32 -53.49 15.93
C ARG A 168 45.04 -52.98 15.28
N GLU A 169 43.96 -52.82 16.04
CA GLU A 169 42.69 -52.27 15.52
C GLU A 169 42.88 -50.88 14.93
N TRP A 170 43.62 -50.01 15.63
CA TRP A 170 43.96 -48.67 15.18
C TRP A 170 44.66 -48.66 13.81
N PHE A 171 45.64 -49.55 13.62
CA PHE A 171 46.30 -49.70 12.32
C PHE A 171 45.34 -50.15 11.21
N LEU A 172 44.49 -51.15 11.47
CA LEU A 172 43.52 -51.62 10.47
C LEU A 172 42.53 -50.52 10.07
N LYS A 173 41.99 -49.78 11.05
CA LYS A 173 41.05 -48.68 10.82
C LYS A 173 41.73 -47.56 10.02
N LYS A 174 42.96 -47.18 10.39
CA LYS A 174 43.77 -46.18 9.67
C LYS A 174 44.09 -46.58 8.23
N ALA A 175 44.39 -47.86 7.98
CA ALA A 175 44.60 -48.38 6.63
C ALA A 175 43.32 -48.35 5.79
N LEU A 176 42.18 -48.70 6.39
CA LEU A 176 40.87 -48.67 5.73
C LEU A 176 40.44 -47.24 5.38
N VAL A 177 40.62 -46.29 6.30
CA VAL A 177 40.40 -44.85 6.06
C VAL A 177 41.19 -44.37 4.84
N LYS A 178 42.48 -44.71 4.73
CA LYS A 178 43.30 -44.35 3.57
C LYS A 178 42.79 -44.97 2.26
N LYS A 179 42.39 -46.24 2.30
CA LYS A 179 41.85 -46.93 1.12
C LYS A 179 40.54 -46.29 0.63
N ILE A 180 39.65 -45.97 1.57
CA ILE A 180 38.38 -45.30 1.27
C ILE A 180 38.63 -43.87 0.77
N GLY A 181 39.51 -43.10 1.45
CA GLY A 181 39.86 -41.74 1.04
C GLY A 181 40.43 -41.67 -0.38
N LYS A 182 41.27 -42.63 -0.77
CA LYS A 182 41.75 -42.76 -2.16
C LYS A 182 40.62 -43.11 -3.13
N GLY A 183 39.74 -44.04 -2.75
CA GLY A 183 38.58 -44.44 -3.56
C GLY A 183 37.56 -43.31 -3.76
N MET A 184 37.45 -42.39 -2.80
CA MET A 184 36.58 -41.21 -2.86
C MET A 184 37.26 -39.96 -3.46
N GLY A 185 38.55 -40.04 -3.82
CA GLY A 185 39.30 -38.89 -4.34
C GLY A 185 39.62 -37.79 -3.32
N LEU A 186 39.56 -38.11 -2.02
CA LEU A 186 39.83 -37.17 -0.92
C LEU A 186 41.32 -37.06 -0.56
N ALA A 187 42.12 -38.03 -0.97
CA ALA A 187 43.57 -38.03 -0.83
C ALA A 187 44.20 -38.42 -2.18
N PRO A 188 45.30 -37.76 -2.60
CA PRO A 188 46.06 -38.19 -3.77
C PRO A 188 46.67 -39.60 -3.59
#